data_AF-D8TWB9-F1
#
_entry.id   AF-D8TWB9-F1
#
_cell.length_a   1.000
_cell.length_b   1.000
_cell.length_c   1.000
_cell.angle_alpha   90.00
_cell.angle_beta   90.00
_cell.angle_gamma   90.00
#
_symmetry.space_group_name_H-M   'P 1'
#
loop_
_entity.id
_entity.type
_entity.pdbx_description
1 polymer ?
#
loop_
_entity_poly.entity_id
_entity_poly.type
_entity_poly.pdbx_seq_one_letter_code
_entity_poly.pdbx_strand_id
1 'polypeptide(L)'
;QVMSLLNSLYSRYDAMLDKYGVYKVETIGDCYFVAGGLIHEDEDGMAAAMLSAAREVLMPTTGLPVEIRIGLHTGPVVSGVVGTRMPRFCLFGDTVNTASRMESTGLPGAIHASEAT
;
A
#
# COMPACT_ATOMS: atom_id res chain seq x y z
N GLN A 1 -1.22 -15.95 15.73
CA GLN A 1 -1.54 -16.40 14.35
C GLN A 1 -1.77 -15.22 13.41
N VAL A 2 -2.70 -14.29 13.71
CA VAL A 2 -2.95 -13.09 12.86
C VAL A 2 -1.71 -12.20 12.67
N MET A 3 -0.96 -11.92 13.74
CA MET A 3 0.27 -11.11 13.63
C MET A 3 1.33 -11.76 12.73
N SER A 4 1.42 -13.09 12.72
CA SER A 4 2.36 -13.81 11.84
C SER A 4 1.94 -13.70 10.37
N LEU A 5 0.63 -13.76 10.10
CA LEU A 5 0.07 -13.54 8.76
C LEU A 5 0.42 -12.13 8.24
N LEU A 6 0.09 -11.10 9.02
CA LEU A 6 0.37 -9.71 8.66
C LEU A 6 1.87 -9.48 8.46
N ASN A 7 2.70 -10.00 9.36
CA ASN A 7 4.15 -9.88 9.23
C ASN A 7 4.69 -10.56 7.96
N SER A 8 4.18 -11.75 7.62
CA SER A 8 4.54 -12.46 6.39
C SER A 8 4.16 -11.66 5.14
N LEU A 9 2.95 -11.09 5.13
CA LEU A 9 2.45 -10.27 4.03
C LEU A 9 3.28 -8.99 3.87
N TYR A 10 3.49 -8.24 4.95
CA TYR A 10 4.26 -7.00 4.93
C TYR A 10 5.72 -7.22 4.58
N SER A 11 6.35 -8.29 5.06
CA SER A 11 7.74 -8.62 4.70
C SER A 11 7.89 -8.88 3.20
N ARG A 12 6.88 -9.48 2.56
CA ARG A 12 6.86 -9.70 1.10
C ARG A 12 6.73 -8.37 0.34
N TYR A 13 5.88 -7.45 0.82
CA TYR A 13 5.75 -6.13 0.21
C TYR A 13 7.00 -5.27 0.42
N ASP A 14 7.61 -5.34 1.61
CA ASP A 14 8.85 -4.64 1.94
C ASP A 14 9.98 -5.06 0.97
N ALA A 15 10.08 -6.36 0.65
CA ALA A 15 11.06 -6.88 -0.31
C ALA A 15 10.85 -6.39 -1.76
N MET A 16 9.68 -5.85 -2.07
CA MET A 16 9.36 -5.30 -3.40
C MET A 16 9.65 -3.80 -3.49
N LEU A 17 9.76 -3.07 -2.38
CA LEU A 17 9.86 -1.60 -2.38
C LEU A 17 11.00 -1.08 -3.26
N ASP A 18 12.20 -1.62 -3.08
CA ASP A 18 13.39 -1.21 -3.82
C ASP A 18 13.28 -1.53 -5.32
N LYS A 19 12.62 -2.64 -5.66
CA LYS A 19 12.44 -3.07 -7.06
C LYS A 19 11.54 -2.11 -7.82
N TYR A 20 10.45 -1.66 -7.20
CA TYR A 20 9.45 -0.79 -7.83
C TYR A 20 9.73 0.71 -7.57
N GLY A 21 10.82 1.05 -6.87
CA GLY A 21 11.21 2.44 -6.60
C GLY A 21 10.21 3.22 -5.73
N VAL A 22 9.32 2.52 -5.01
CA VAL A 22 8.28 3.13 -4.17
C VAL A 22 8.75 3.27 -2.72
N TYR A 23 8.14 4.21 -2.00
CA TYR A 23 8.44 4.46 -0.59
C TYR A 23 7.29 4.01 0.31
N LYS A 24 7.60 3.22 1.34
CA LYS A 24 6.65 2.86 2.40
C LYS A 24 6.49 4.03 3.36
N VAL A 25 5.28 4.58 3.42
CA VAL A 25 4.96 5.74 4.27
C VAL A 25 4.78 5.28 5.71
N GLU A 26 3.67 4.58 5.98
CA GLU A 26 3.33 4.03 7.29
C GLU A 26 2.36 2.85 7.13
N THR A 27 2.02 2.20 8.24
CA THR A 27 0.92 1.23 8.33
C THR A 27 -0.23 1.82 9.15
N ILE A 28 -1.45 1.74 8.64
CA ILE A 28 -2.66 2.23 9.33
C ILE A 28 -3.57 1.03 9.61
N GLY A 29 -3.47 0.46 10.80
CA GLY A 29 -4.15 -0.81 11.10
C GLY A 29 -3.57 -1.96 10.26
N ASP A 30 -4.41 -2.57 9.44
CA ASP A 30 -4.06 -3.60 8.44
C ASP A 30 -3.74 -3.02 7.05
N CYS A 31 -3.87 -1.70 6.86
CA CYS A 31 -3.55 -1.03 5.62
C CYS A 31 -2.03 -0.79 5.49
N TYR A 32 -1.49 -1.15 4.33
CA TYR A 32 -0.10 -0.95 3.95
C TYR A 32 0.00 0.21 2.95
N PHE A 33 0.51 1.36 3.39
CA PHE A 33 0.53 2.57 2.59
C PHE A 33 1.90 2.83 1.94
N VAL A 34 1.92 2.83 0.62
CA VAL A 34 3.08 3.14 -0.23
C VAL A 34 2.81 4.31 -1.14
N ALA A 35 3.87 5.04 -1.48
CA ALA A 35 3.84 6.14 -2.43
C ALA A 35 4.97 6.00 -3.44
N GLY A 36 4.62 5.96 -4.74
CA GLY A 36 5.55 6.16 -5.85
C GLY A 36 5.71 7.65 -6.18
N GLY A 37 6.69 7.98 -7.01
CA GLY A 37 6.91 9.35 -7.50
C GLY A 37 7.58 10.30 -6.49
N LEU A 38 7.95 9.82 -5.30
CA LEU A 38 8.70 10.61 -4.31
C LEU A 38 10.21 10.61 -4.57
N ILE A 39 10.74 9.47 -5.01
CA ILE A 39 12.16 9.27 -5.31
C ILE A 39 12.32 8.78 -6.75
N HIS A 40 11.52 7.77 -7.13
CA HIS A 40 11.43 7.24 -8.49
C HIS A 40 9.96 7.01 -8.86
N GLU A 41 9.67 6.99 -10.17
CA GLU A 41 8.35 6.62 -10.70
C GLU A 41 8.18 5.09 -10.67
N ASP A 42 6.95 4.64 -10.40
CA ASP A 42 6.59 3.21 -10.44
C ASP A 42 6.22 2.81 -11.87
N GLU A 43 7.22 2.53 -12.70
CA GLU A 43 7.02 2.13 -14.11
C GLU A 43 6.46 0.70 -14.24
N ASP A 44 6.78 -0.17 -13.28
CA ASP A 44 6.46 -1.60 -13.33
C ASP A 44 5.11 -1.96 -12.68
N GLY A 45 4.46 -1.01 -11.99
CA GLY A 45 3.13 -1.15 -11.40
C GLY A 45 3.11 -2.06 -10.16
N MET A 46 3.64 -1.57 -9.04
CA MET A 46 3.70 -2.31 -7.78
C MET A 46 2.33 -2.85 -7.33
N ALA A 47 1.24 -2.11 -7.58
CA ALA A 47 -0.11 -2.49 -7.18
C ALA A 47 -0.50 -3.90 -7.70
N ALA A 48 -0.16 -4.23 -8.96
CA ALA A 48 -0.43 -5.55 -9.53
C ALA A 48 0.42 -6.65 -8.87
N ALA A 49 1.69 -6.36 -8.60
CA ALA A 49 2.60 -7.29 -7.94
C ALA A 49 2.17 -7.59 -6.49
N MET A 50 1.71 -6.58 -5.75
CA MET A 50 1.17 -6.75 -4.40
C MET A 50 -0.04 -7.68 -4.40
N LEU A 51 -0.94 -7.53 -5.38
CA LEU A 51 -2.13 -8.35 -5.50
C LEU A 51 -1.79 -9.82 -5.79
N SER A 52 -0.79 -10.05 -6.65
CA SER A 52 -0.25 -11.39 -6.90
C SER A 52 0.37 -12.00 -5.64
N ALA A 53 1.20 -11.23 -4.94
CA ALA A 53 1.90 -11.70 -3.74
C ALA A 53 0.94 -12.03 -2.58
N ALA A 54 -0.18 -11.29 -2.45
CA ALA A 54 -1.21 -11.56 -1.47
C ALA A 54 -1.83 -12.95 -1.66
N ARG A 55 -2.04 -13.37 -2.91
CA ARG A 55 -2.64 -14.67 -3.25
C ARG A 55 -1.77 -15.87 -2.87
N GLU A 56 -0.47 -15.67 -2.72
CA GLU A 56 0.46 -16.71 -2.27
C GLU A 56 0.45 -16.92 -0.74
N VAL A 57 -0.18 -16.00 0.00
CA VAL A 57 -0.28 -16.08 1.45
C VAL A 57 -1.65 -16.63 1.82
N LEU A 58 -1.67 -17.73 2.58
CA LEU A 58 -2.90 -18.38 3.03
C LEU A 58 -3.33 -17.87 4.40
N MET A 59 -4.63 -17.63 4.56
CA MET A 59 -5.23 -17.29 5.85
C MET A 59 -5.16 -18.49 6.81
N PRO A 60 -4.64 -18.32 8.05
CA PRO A 60 -4.51 -19.42 9.02
C PRO A 60 -5.86 -20.02 9.46
N THR A 61 -6.95 -19.26 9.32
CA THR A 61 -8.29 -19.65 9.78
C THR A 61 -9.08 -20.43 8.74
N THR A 62 -8.98 -20.04 7.47
CA THR A 62 -9.78 -20.61 6.37
C THR A 62 -8.95 -21.47 5.40
N GLY A 63 -7.62 -21.32 5.41
CA GLY A 63 -6.73 -21.96 4.44
C GLY A 63 -6.83 -21.38 3.01
N LEU A 64 -7.66 -20.35 2.81
CA LEU A 64 -7.82 -19.68 1.52
C LEU A 64 -6.79 -18.55 1.35
N PRO A 65 -6.44 -18.17 0.11
CA PRO A 65 -5.61 -17.01 -0.17
C PRO A 65 -6.14 -15.73 0.48
N VAL A 66 -5.24 -14.86 0.92
CA VAL A 66 -5.61 -13.52 1.41
C VAL A 66 -6.12 -12.68 0.25
N GLU A 67 -7.31 -12.11 0.42
CA GLU A 67 -7.87 -11.11 -0.49
C GLU A 67 -7.62 -9.71 0.07
N ILE A 68 -6.96 -8.87 -0.73
CA ILE A 68 -6.72 -7.46 -0.39
C ILE A 68 -7.51 -6.56 -1.33
N ARG A 69 -7.81 -5.35 -0.86
CA ARG A 69 -8.28 -4.25 -1.71
C ARG A 69 -7.12 -3.28 -1.89
N ILE A 70 -6.92 -2.79 -3.11
CA ILE A 70 -5.93 -1.75 -3.37
C ILE A 70 -6.64 -0.54 -3.96
N GLY A 71 -6.47 0.62 -3.31
CA GLY A 71 -6.88 1.91 -3.84
C GLY A 71 -5.70 2.66 -4.40
N LEU A 72 -5.82 3.23 -5.61
CA LEU A 72 -4.77 3.97 -6.28
C LEU A 72 -5.28 5.32 -6.77
N HIS A 73 -4.48 6.36 -6.58
CA HIS A 73 -4.72 7.68 -7.15
C HIS A 73 -3.40 8.47 -7.25
N THR A 74 -3.21 9.13 -8.38
CA THR A 74 -2.07 10.01 -8.69
C THR A 74 -2.48 11.46 -8.62
N GLY A 75 -1.66 12.29 -7.97
CA GLY A 75 -1.90 13.73 -7.86
C GLY A 75 -0.91 14.44 -6.93
N PRO A 76 -1.06 15.75 -6.74
CA PRO A 76 -0.16 16.54 -5.92
C PRO A 76 -0.28 16.18 -4.43
N VAL A 77 0.87 16.00 -3.78
CA VAL A 77 0.98 15.73 -2.34
C VAL A 77 1.96 16.69 -1.68
N VAL A 78 1.73 16.97 -0.40
CA VAL A 78 2.69 17.67 0.45
C VAL A 78 3.37 16.64 1.35
N SER A 79 4.69 16.58 1.30
CA SER A 79 5.50 15.71 2.16
C SER A 79 6.22 16.52 3.25
N GLY A 80 6.37 15.96 4.45
CA GLY A 80 7.16 16.57 5.51
C GLY A 80 7.46 15.63 6.67
N VAL A 81 8.44 16.01 7.50
CA VAL A 81 8.77 15.28 8.73
C VAL A 81 8.02 15.89 9.90
N VAL A 82 7.23 15.08 10.61
CA VAL A 82 6.43 15.51 11.76
C VAL A 82 6.95 14.86 13.04
N GLY A 83 7.03 15.68 14.10
CA GLY A 83 7.44 15.24 15.44
C GLY A 83 8.94 15.42 15.70
N THR A 84 9.28 15.81 16.94
CA THR A 84 10.66 16.06 17.36
C THR A 84 11.30 14.86 18.05
N ARG A 85 10.50 14.06 18.77
CA ARG A 85 10.97 12.88 19.52
C ARG A 85 10.93 11.58 18.72
N MET A 86 9.94 11.45 17.84
CA MET A 86 9.78 10.34 16.92
C MET A 86 9.42 10.94 15.55
N PRO A 87 10.42 11.39 14.76
CA PRO A 87 10.16 11.98 13.46
C PRO A 87 9.55 10.95 12.52
N ARG A 88 8.45 11.31 11.88
CA ARG A 88 7.74 10.49 10.88
C ARG A 88 7.65 11.24 9.58
N PHE A 89 7.97 10.57 8.48
CA PHE A 89 7.76 11.12 7.15
C PHE A 89 6.27 10.95 6.79
N CYS A 90 5.56 12.06 6.66
CA CYS A 90 4.13 12.07 6.44
C CYS A 90 3.81 12.67 5.06
N LEU A 91 2.79 12.11 4.42
CA LEU A 91 2.17 12.66 3.22
C LEU A 91 0.79 13.22 3.55
N PHE A 92 0.52 14.42 3.06
CA PHE A 92 -0.76 15.11 3.22
C PHE A 92 -1.29 15.59 1.88
N GLY A 93 -2.60 15.74 1.79
CA GLY A 93 -3.28 16.31 0.62
C GLY A 93 -4.47 15.47 0.18
N ASP A 94 -5.27 16.04 -0.71
CA ASP A 94 -6.48 15.41 -1.24
C ASP A 94 -6.18 14.14 -2.03
N THR A 95 -4.97 14.01 -2.57
CA THR A 95 -4.53 12.80 -3.26
C THR A 95 -4.52 11.59 -2.31
N VAL A 96 -4.03 11.74 -1.08
CA VAL A 96 -4.03 10.65 -0.07
C VAL A 96 -5.46 10.28 0.31
N ASN A 97 -6.33 11.28 0.51
CA ASN A 97 -7.73 11.06 0.83
C ASN A 97 -8.48 10.37 -0.31
N THR A 98 -8.17 10.71 -1.57
CA THR A 98 -8.78 10.09 -2.75
C THR A 98 -8.31 8.65 -2.92
N ALA A 99 -7.02 8.36 -2.77
CA ALA A 99 -6.51 6.99 -2.78
C ALA A 99 -7.18 6.11 -1.70
N SER A 100 -7.34 6.65 -0.48
CA SER A 100 -8.05 5.98 0.60
C SER A 100 -9.53 5.73 0.27
N ARG A 101 -10.21 6.67 -0.40
CA ARG A 101 -11.58 6.47 -0.91
C ARG A 101 -11.64 5.37 -1.97
N MET A 102 -10.65 5.28 -2.87
CA MET A 102 -10.59 4.21 -3.86
C MET A 102 -10.43 2.84 -3.20
N GLU A 103 -9.62 2.72 -2.14
CA GLU A 103 -9.47 1.45 -1.40
C GLU A 103 -10.77 1.05 -0.70
N SER A 104 -11.36 1.98 0.05
CA SER A 104 -12.56 1.72 0.87
C SER A 104 -13.81 1.42 0.04
N THR A 105 -13.87 1.88 -1.21
CA THR A 105 -14.94 1.57 -2.16
C THR A 105 -14.58 0.46 -3.15
N GLY A 106 -13.38 -0.11 -3.06
CA GLY A 106 -12.88 -1.15 -3.94
C GLY A 106 -13.44 -2.54 -3.63
N LEU A 107 -13.38 -3.43 -4.61
CA LEU A 107 -13.74 -4.84 -4.45
C LEU A 107 -12.58 -5.67 -3.90
N PRO A 108 -12.82 -6.67 -3.03
CA PRO A 108 -11.80 -7.62 -2.60
C PRO A 108 -11.11 -8.28 -3.79
N GLY A 109 -9.78 -8.39 -3.74
CA GLY A 109 -8.98 -9.01 -4.79
C GLY A 109 -8.83 -8.17 -6.07
N ALA A 110 -9.18 -6.88 -6.02
CA ALA A 110 -9.04 -5.94 -7.15
C ALA A 110 -8.28 -4.66 -6.79
N ILE A 111 -7.75 -4.01 -7.82
CA ILE A 111 -7.19 -2.67 -7.77
C ILE A 111 -8.29 -1.71 -8.25
N HIS A 112 -8.60 -0.70 -7.44
CA HIS A 112 -9.49 0.38 -7.77
C HIS A 112 -8.66 1.65 -7.94
N ALA A 113 -8.59 2.14 -9.16
CA ALA A 113 -7.89 3.37 -9.50
C ALA A 113 -8.90 4.47 -9.81
N SER A 114 -8.58 5.71 -9.42
CA SER A 114 -9.32 6.87 -9.89
C SER A 114 -9.13 7.10 -11.39
N GLU A 115 -10.07 7.77 -12.05
CA GLU A 115 -9.95 8.15 -13.47
C GLU A 115 -8.70 8.99 -13.81
N ALA A 116 -8.18 9.75 -12.84
CA ALA A 116 -7.00 10.60 -13.03
C ALA A 116 -5.67 9.83 -13.08
N THR A 117 -5.69 8.51 -12.87
CA THR A 117 -4.51 7.63 -12.79
C THR A 117 -4.48 6.68 -13.97
#